data_AF-I7B8S2-F1
#
_entry.id   AF-I7B8S2-F1
#
_cell.length_a   1.000
_cell.length_b   1.000
_cell.length_c   1.000
_cell.angle_alpha   90.00
_cell.angle_beta   90.00
_cell.angle_gamma   90.00
#
_symmetry.space_group_name_H-M   'P 1'
#
loop_
_entity.id
_entity.type
_entity.pdbx_description
1 polymer ?
#
loop_
_entity_poly.entity_id
_entity_poly.type
_entity_poly.pdbx_seq_one_letter_code
_entity_poly.pdbx_strand_id
1 'polypeptide(L)'
;MILSEETLFKVLPQLKGITTRELESAFSKIFLEVEGVTTEGDHKVYELKQIGNFCDLSDPSVLAWELGLVFNVIPLLELPKRGTERATSKLQLGCLLPIFRNLRDNWERSIVSRLSQFGYLFEQVEDEVVVSWPPYFKKDHSLSFNEILNRLIEGDQSTYLIDESKELLSTTDKKDIEQKTISLFKDLRAYLREKGFVEVNTPKTVRVDKNLGPTAFLFEYSTDLTLRDQLHYSLVEGVLLESLNSSRKTYPVFELSFCPWSSKWLLGLASIVPLKDSEDDGALFYNLEGLKEISKELCRTLFDKDPEIRELGEKTRYYPNVLGANSHQLLVDDREVGSIFIFRRENLEVRKKEIVSLQLSLSRGFKGT
;
A
#
# COMPACT_ATOMS: atom_id res chain seq x y z
N MET A 1 4.88 -28.03 -13.93
CA MET A 1 5.34 -29.20 -13.15
C MET A 1 4.13 -30.06 -12.87
N ILE A 2 4.24 -31.38 -13.01
CA ILE A 2 3.15 -32.30 -12.66
C ILE A 2 3.56 -33.02 -11.38
N LEU A 3 2.72 -32.97 -10.35
CA LEU A 3 2.96 -33.59 -9.05
C LEU A 3 1.75 -34.46 -8.67
N SER A 4 1.95 -35.76 -8.50
CA SER A 4 0.93 -36.65 -7.93
C SER A 4 1.00 -36.67 -6.41
N GLU A 5 -0.16 -36.83 -5.75
CA GLU A 5 -0.25 -37.07 -4.31
C GLU A 5 0.62 -38.25 -3.88
N GLU A 6 0.66 -39.31 -4.69
CA GLU A 6 1.50 -40.48 -4.43
C GLU A 6 3.00 -40.11 -4.32
N THR A 7 3.48 -39.25 -5.23
CA THR A 7 4.88 -38.78 -5.21
C THR A 7 5.14 -37.90 -4.01
N LEU A 8 4.21 -36.98 -3.71
CA LEU A 8 4.30 -36.10 -2.55
C LEU A 8 4.35 -36.90 -1.23
N PHE A 9 3.46 -37.87 -1.06
CA PHE A 9 3.37 -38.67 0.16
C PHE A 9 4.48 -39.72 0.31
N LYS A 10 5.27 -39.98 -0.75
CA LYS A 10 6.51 -40.77 -0.62
C LYS A 10 7.59 -39.98 0.12
N VAL A 11 7.72 -38.68 -0.18
CA VAL A 11 8.76 -37.82 0.42
C VAL A 11 8.29 -37.14 1.71
N LEU A 12 6.97 -36.96 1.87
CA LEU A 12 6.30 -36.37 3.02
C LEU A 12 5.10 -37.23 3.45
N PRO A 13 5.33 -38.44 3.98
CA PRO A 13 4.25 -39.37 4.36
C PRO A 13 3.32 -38.85 5.45
N GLN A 14 3.78 -37.88 6.24
CA GLN A 14 3.01 -37.23 7.30
C GLN A 14 1.87 -36.35 6.74
N LEU A 15 1.88 -36.04 5.44
CA LEU A 15 0.82 -35.27 4.80
C LEU A 15 -0.35 -36.14 4.32
N LYS A 16 -0.28 -37.47 4.51
CA LYS A 16 -1.41 -38.36 4.18
C LYS A 16 -2.64 -37.97 5.01
N GLY A 17 -3.74 -37.67 4.32
CA GLY A 17 -5.00 -37.26 4.94
C GLY A 17 -5.19 -35.74 5.05
N ILE A 18 -4.20 -34.95 4.61
CA ILE A 18 -4.38 -33.51 4.43
C ILE A 18 -5.39 -33.27 3.30
N THR A 19 -6.27 -32.29 3.49
CA THR A 19 -7.27 -31.95 2.48
C THR A 19 -6.62 -31.31 1.25
N THR A 20 -7.27 -31.44 0.10
CA THR A 20 -6.82 -30.79 -1.13
C THR A 20 -6.68 -29.28 -0.95
N ARG A 21 -7.58 -28.64 -0.20
CA ARG A 21 -7.54 -27.19 0.05
C ARG A 21 -6.30 -26.78 0.86
N GLU A 22 -5.92 -27.58 1.86
CA GLU A 22 -4.71 -27.33 2.64
C GLU A 22 -3.45 -27.50 1.80
N LEU A 23 -3.41 -28.49 0.90
CA LEU A 23 -2.32 -28.68 -0.06
C LEU A 23 -2.21 -27.53 -1.06
N GLU A 24 -3.32 -27.09 -1.64
CA GLU A 24 -3.36 -25.93 -2.56
C GLU A 24 -2.91 -24.63 -1.87
N SER A 25 -3.31 -24.43 -0.60
CA SER A 25 -2.83 -23.33 0.22
C SER A 25 -1.32 -23.40 0.45
N ALA A 26 -0.79 -24.60 0.74
CA ALA A 26 0.64 -24.80 0.93
C ALA A 26 1.45 -24.55 -0.36
N PHE A 27 0.97 -25.01 -1.51
CA PHE A 27 1.57 -24.72 -2.82
C PHE A 27 1.68 -23.20 -3.04
N SER A 28 0.60 -22.47 -2.77
CA SER A 28 0.58 -21.01 -2.90
C SER A 28 1.64 -20.33 -2.02
N LYS A 29 1.84 -20.81 -0.78
CA LYS A 29 2.84 -20.25 0.17
C LYS A 29 4.29 -20.47 -0.27
N ILE A 30 4.55 -21.50 -1.07
CA ILE A 30 5.87 -21.75 -1.64
C ILE A 30 5.97 -21.27 -3.09
N PHE A 31 5.06 -20.39 -3.52
CA PHE A 31 5.05 -19.79 -4.85
C PHE A 31 4.80 -20.78 -6.00
N LEU A 32 3.91 -21.74 -5.77
CA LEU A 32 3.34 -22.59 -6.80
C LEU A 32 1.87 -22.22 -7.02
N GLU A 33 1.53 -21.89 -8.25
CA GLU A 33 0.16 -21.72 -8.73
C GLU A 33 -0.37 -23.06 -9.21
N VAL A 34 -1.60 -23.39 -8.81
CA VAL A 34 -2.30 -24.60 -9.25
C VAL A 34 -3.07 -24.25 -10.51
N GLU A 35 -2.58 -24.71 -11.67
CA GLU A 35 -3.22 -24.48 -12.97
C GLU A 35 -4.33 -25.50 -13.25
N GLY A 36 -4.21 -26.70 -12.67
CA GLY A 36 -5.18 -27.76 -12.83
C GLY A 36 -5.06 -28.84 -11.76
N VAL A 37 -6.17 -29.50 -11.48
CA VAL A 37 -6.22 -30.69 -10.63
C VAL A 37 -7.02 -31.76 -11.36
N THR A 38 -6.37 -32.89 -11.63
CA THR A 38 -7.01 -34.07 -12.19
C THR A 38 -6.98 -35.20 -11.17
N THR A 39 -7.85 -36.20 -11.37
CA THR A 39 -7.87 -37.41 -10.55
C THR A 39 -7.44 -38.59 -11.40
N GLU A 40 -6.40 -39.29 -10.98
CA GLU A 40 -5.91 -40.51 -11.62
C GLU A 40 -6.01 -41.67 -10.62
N GLY A 41 -7.00 -42.55 -10.81
CA GLY A 41 -7.33 -43.59 -9.84
C GLY A 41 -7.87 -42.97 -8.54
N ASP A 42 -7.26 -43.34 -7.41
CA ASP A 42 -7.60 -42.82 -6.07
C ASP A 42 -6.73 -41.61 -5.65
N HIS A 43 -5.91 -41.08 -6.56
CA HIS A 43 -4.96 -40.02 -6.26
C HIS A 43 -5.21 -38.76 -7.09
N LYS A 44 -4.94 -37.60 -6.49
CA LYS A 44 -4.93 -36.33 -7.23
C LYS A 44 -3.58 -36.10 -7.90
N VAL A 45 -3.65 -35.48 -9.07
CA VAL A 45 -2.51 -35.01 -9.85
C VAL A 45 -2.66 -33.51 -10.04
N TYR A 46 -1.64 -32.78 -9.61
CA TYR A 46 -1.61 -31.33 -9.64
C TYR A 46 -0.73 -30.86 -10.79
N GLU A 47 -1.29 -29.98 -11.62
CA GLU A 47 -0.54 -29.18 -12.58
C GLU A 47 -0.15 -27.86 -11.92
N LEU A 48 1.15 -27.71 -11.66
CA LEU A 48 1.72 -26.64 -10.85
C LEU A 48 2.65 -25.77 -11.68
N LYS A 49 2.51 -24.46 -11.54
CA LYS A 49 3.38 -23.47 -12.15
C LYS A 49 4.13 -22.68 -11.08
N GLN A 50 5.44 -22.65 -11.22
CA GLN A 50 6.29 -21.88 -10.32
C GLN A 50 6.19 -20.38 -10.64
N ILE A 51 5.82 -19.58 -9.64
CA ILE A 51 5.75 -18.12 -9.70
C ILE A 51 6.97 -17.53 -8.98
N GLY A 52 8.07 -17.37 -9.69
CA GLY A 52 9.29 -16.74 -9.17
C GLY A 52 10.50 -17.66 -9.21
N ASN A 53 11.70 -17.10 -9.08
CA ASN A 53 12.95 -17.77 -9.47
C ASN A 53 13.93 -17.99 -8.30
N PHE A 54 13.46 -18.00 -7.05
CA PHE A 54 14.28 -17.99 -5.82
C PHE A 54 14.99 -19.33 -5.54
N CYS A 55 14.34 -20.45 -5.83
CA CYS A 55 14.92 -21.80 -5.81
C CYS A 55 14.33 -22.60 -6.99
N ASP A 56 14.77 -23.84 -7.18
CA ASP A 56 14.25 -24.71 -8.24
C ASP A 56 13.24 -25.69 -7.64
N LEU A 57 11.94 -25.33 -7.67
CA LEU A 57 10.88 -26.17 -7.10
C LEU A 57 10.51 -27.34 -8.02
N SER A 58 11.13 -27.43 -9.21
CA SER A 58 11.03 -28.62 -10.05
C SER A 58 11.89 -29.77 -9.55
N ASP A 59 12.88 -29.49 -8.68
CA ASP A 59 13.60 -30.52 -7.92
C ASP A 59 12.69 -31.03 -6.78
N PRO A 60 12.31 -32.32 -6.79
CA PRO A 60 11.43 -32.89 -5.76
C PRO A 60 11.98 -32.74 -4.35
N SER A 61 13.30 -32.68 -4.20
CA SER A 61 13.98 -32.51 -2.92
C SER A 61 13.72 -31.11 -2.37
N VAL A 62 13.94 -30.09 -3.19
CA VAL A 62 13.69 -28.68 -2.82
C VAL A 62 12.21 -28.47 -2.51
N LEU A 63 11.33 -29.00 -3.37
CA LEU A 63 9.89 -28.98 -3.15
C LEU A 63 9.50 -29.60 -1.80
N ALA A 64 10.03 -30.77 -1.48
CA ALA A 64 9.75 -31.46 -0.23
C ALA A 64 10.22 -30.65 0.99
N TRP A 65 11.40 -30.04 0.94
CA TRP A 65 11.90 -29.18 2.02
C TRP A 65 11.07 -27.92 2.22
N GLU A 66 10.62 -27.27 1.15
CA GLU A 66 9.77 -26.08 1.23
C GLU A 66 8.35 -26.41 1.72
N LEU A 67 7.75 -27.52 1.26
CA LEU A 67 6.46 -27.99 1.78
C LEU A 67 6.57 -28.46 3.23
N GLY A 68 7.66 -29.17 3.56
CA GLY A 68 7.97 -29.56 4.92
C GLY A 68 8.06 -28.37 5.85
N LEU A 69 8.64 -27.25 5.39
CA LEU A 69 8.68 -26.01 6.15
C LEU A 69 7.28 -25.49 6.47
N VAL A 70 6.39 -25.43 5.47
CA VAL A 70 5.00 -24.97 5.65
C VAL A 70 4.23 -25.84 6.64
N PHE A 71 4.34 -27.17 6.51
CA PHE A 71 3.65 -28.13 7.36
C PHE A 71 4.37 -28.44 8.67
N ASN A 72 5.56 -27.86 8.90
CA ASN A 72 6.43 -28.16 10.03
C ASN A 72 6.80 -29.65 10.16
N VAL A 73 7.10 -30.28 9.02
CA VAL A 73 7.48 -31.68 8.90
C VAL A 73 8.84 -31.76 8.22
N ILE A 74 9.78 -32.48 8.83
CA ILE A 74 11.09 -32.71 8.23
C ILE A 74 10.93 -33.79 7.14
N PRO A 75 11.30 -33.52 5.87
CA PRO A 75 11.22 -34.51 4.81
C PRO A 75 12.13 -35.71 5.07
N LEU A 76 11.77 -36.87 4.51
CA LEU A 76 12.62 -38.06 4.53
C LEU A 76 13.73 -38.02 3.45
N LEU A 77 14.36 -36.86 3.28
CA LEU A 77 15.40 -36.59 2.29
C LEU A 77 16.55 -35.83 2.93
N GLU A 78 17.77 -35.97 2.41
CA GLU A 78 18.87 -35.10 2.81
C GLU A 78 18.61 -33.65 2.34
N LEU A 79 19.17 -32.68 3.06
CA LEU A 79 19.14 -31.28 2.65
C LEU A 79 19.86 -31.14 1.28
N PRO A 80 19.25 -30.52 0.26
CA PRO A 80 19.85 -30.42 -1.06
C PRO A 80 21.19 -29.68 -0.97
N LYS A 81 22.24 -30.22 -1.58
CA LYS A 81 23.56 -29.60 -1.61
C LYS A 81 23.68 -28.71 -2.86
N ARG A 82 23.95 -27.42 -2.69
CA ARG A 82 24.35 -26.51 -3.78
C ARG A 82 25.66 -25.80 -3.41
N GLY A 83 26.42 -25.44 -4.43
CA GLY A 83 27.82 -24.99 -4.36
C GLY A 83 28.08 -23.94 -3.29
N THR A 84 28.75 -24.35 -2.22
CA THR A 84 29.56 -23.68 -1.17
C THR A 84 29.26 -22.27 -0.65
N GLU A 85 28.48 -21.42 -1.30
CA GLU A 85 28.11 -20.09 -0.80
C GLU A 85 26.60 -19.97 -0.64
N ARG A 86 26.15 -19.79 0.60
CA ARG A 86 24.75 -19.54 0.93
C ARG A 86 24.43 -18.07 0.67
N ALA A 87 23.22 -17.78 0.18
CA ALA A 87 22.71 -16.41 0.25
C ALA A 87 22.64 -15.98 1.73
N THR A 88 22.78 -14.68 2.00
CA THR A 88 22.67 -14.12 3.35
C THR A 88 21.81 -12.86 3.36
N SER A 89 21.02 -12.67 4.41
CA SER A 89 20.25 -11.45 4.67
C SER A 89 20.53 -10.94 6.07
N LYS A 90 20.63 -9.62 6.24
CA LYS A 90 20.74 -8.99 7.57
C LYS A 90 19.38 -8.52 8.04
N LEU A 91 19.06 -8.74 9.31
CA LEU A 91 17.74 -8.45 9.87
C LEU A 91 17.85 -7.91 11.29
N GLN A 92 16.99 -6.95 11.60
CA GLN A 92 16.70 -6.55 12.98
C GLN A 92 15.43 -7.25 13.42
N LEU A 93 15.55 -8.33 14.20
CA LEU A 93 14.40 -9.16 14.62
C LEU A 93 13.32 -8.34 15.35
N GLY A 94 13.74 -7.37 16.16
CA GLY A 94 12.83 -6.45 16.86
C GLY A 94 11.92 -5.62 15.95
N CYS A 95 12.32 -5.40 14.69
CA CYS A 95 11.52 -4.64 13.71
C CYS A 95 10.44 -5.50 13.01
N LEU A 96 10.47 -6.83 13.17
CA LEU A 96 9.53 -7.77 12.54
C LEU A 96 8.26 -8.01 13.39
N LEU A 97 8.29 -7.61 14.66
CA LEU A 97 7.23 -7.76 15.67
C LEU A 97 5.83 -7.19 15.32
N PRO A 98 5.66 -6.08 14.55
CA PRO A 98 4.33 -5.53 14.30
C PRO A 98 3.44 -6.43 13.44
N ILE A 99 4.03 -7.23 12.55
CA ILE A 99 3.31 -8.03 11.53
C ILE A 99 2.97 -9.43 12.07
N PHE A 100 3.78 -9.98 12.96
CA PHE A 100 3.64 -11.34 13.48
C PHE A 100 3.22 -11.39 14.96
N ARG A 101 2.31 -10.51 15.37
CA ARG A 101 1.83 -10.39 16.78
C ARG A 101 1.30 -11.69 17.40
N ASN A 102 0.89 -12.67 16.59
CA ASN A 102 0.43 -13.98 17.05
C ASN A 102 1.57 -14.84 17.63
N LEU A 103 2.82 -14.48 17.34
CA LEU A 103 4.02 -15.12 17.85
C LEU A 103 4.55 -14.29 19.02
N ARG A 104 3.74 -14.03 20.06
CA ARG A 104 4.08 -12.98 21.04
C ARG A 104 5.08 -13.39 22.13
N ASP A 105 5.17 -14.66 22.47
CA ASP A 105 6.06 -15.15 23.54
C ASP A 105 7.15 -16.09 22.99
N ASN A 106 8.43 -15.75 23.22
CA ASN A 106 9.61 -16.53 22.79
C ASN A 106 9.67 -16.84 21.28
N TRP A 107 9.04 -16.02 20.45
CA TRP A 107 8.94 -16.30 19.02
C TRP A 107 10.27 -16.34 18.30
N GLU A 108 11.23 -15.49 18.66
CA GLU A 108 12.56 -15.51 18.07
C GLU A 108 13.18 -16.90 18.24
N ARG A 109 13.09 -17.48 19.45
CA ARG A 109 13.57 -18.84 19.72
C ARG A 109 12.76 -19.89 18.97
N SER A 110 11.44 -19.76 18.89
CA SER A 110 10.56 -20.70 18.18
C SER A 110 10.84 -20.69 16.66
N ILE A 111 10.95 -19.51 16.06
CA ILE A 111 11.23 -19.31 14.65
C ILE A 111 12.65 -19.74 14.30
N VAL A 112 13.64 -19.33 15.08
CA VAL A 112 15.04 -19.74 14.88
C VAL A 112 15.13 -21.27 15.00
N SER A 113 14.51 -21.87 16.02
CA SER A 113 14.50 -23.33 16.18
C SER A 113 13.84 -24.04 14.99
N ARG A 114 12.68 -23.57 14.53
CA ARG A 114 11.97 -24.16 13.39
C ARG A 114 12.80 -24.01 12.11
N LEU A 115 13.20 -22.80 11.75
CA LEU A 115 13.97 -22.54 10.52
C LEU A 115 15.33 -23.25 10.51
N SER A 116 15.98 -23.42 11.66
CA SER A 116 17.24 -24.16 11.75
C SER A 116 17.10 -25.62 11.33
N GLN A 117 15.93 -26.25 11.56
CA GLN A 117 15.66 -27.61 11.10
C GLN A 117 15.56 -27.69 9.57
N PHE A 118 15.25 -26.59 8.90
CA PHE A 118 15.14 -26.46 7.44
C PHE A 118 16.41 -25.84 6.82
N GLY A 119 17.53 -25.88 7.54
CA GLY A 119 18.84 -25.52 6.99
C GLY A 119 19.15 -24.03 6.97
N TYR A 120 18.33 -23.17 7.58
CA TYR A 120 18.68 -21.77 7.84
C TYR A 120 19.73 -21.69 8.95
N LEU A 121 20.66 -20.74 8.86
CA LEU A 121 21.61 -20.45 9.93
C LEU A 121 21.42 -19.02 10.40
N PHE A 122 21.55 -18.81 11.71
CA PHE A 122 21.37 -17.52 12.35
C PHE A 122 22.66 -17.18 13.10
N GLU A 123 23.23 -16.02 12.79
CA GLU A 123 24.42 -15.49 13.46
C GLU A 123 24.09 -14.12 14.05
N GLN A 124 24.33 -13.95 15.35
CA GLN A 124 24.18 -12.65 16.01
C GLN A 124 25.41 -11.79 15.74
N VAL A 125 25.22 -10.62 15.16
CA VAL A 125 26.28 -9.62 14.93
C VAL A 125 25.78 -8.29 15.50
N GLU A 126 26.30 -7.91 16.66
CA GLU A 126 25.84 -6.72 17.41
C GLU A 126 24.32 -6.79 17.69
N ASP A 127 23.56 -5.79 17.25
CA ASP A 127 22.09 -5.71 17.38
C ASP A 127 21.35 -6.34 16.18
N GLU A 128 22.07 -6.94 15.22
CA GLU A 128 21.52 -7.55 14.02
C GLU A 128 21.66 -9.08 14.03
N VAL A 129 20.73 -9.75 13.36
CA VAL A 129 20.81 -11.19 13.06
C VAL A 129 21.07 -11.36 11.58
N VAL A 130 22.21 -11.98 11.26
CA VAL A 130 22.55 -12.41 9.91
C VAL A 130 21.94 -13.80 9.70
N VAL A 131 21.07 -13.91 8.71
CA VAL A 131 20.44 -15.16 8.30
C VAL A 131 21.13 -15.69 7.06
N SER A 132 21.70 -16.88 7.14
CA SER A 132 22.15 -17.63 5.96
C SER A 132 21.04 -18.56 5.50
N TRP A 133 20.67 -18.43 4.23
CA TRP A 133 19.60 -19.22 3.62
C TRP A 133 20.03 -20.67 3.41
N PRO A 134 19.08 -21.60 3.25
CA PRO A 134 19.40 -22.96 2.83
C PRO A 134 20.18 -22.96 1.51
N PRO A 135 21.13 -23.89 1.32
CA PRO A 135 22.06 -23.89 0.18
C PRO A 135 21.36 -23.94 -1.18
N TYR A 136 20.13 -24.45 -1.26
CA TYR A 136 19.38 -24.55 -2.51
C TYR A 136 18.76 -23.23 -3.02
N PHE A 137 18.78 -22.17 -2.21
CA PHE A 137 18.39 -20.82 -2.64
C PHE A 137 19.43 -20.20 -3.57
N LYS A 138 18.98 -19.45 -4.57
CA LYS A 138 19.86 -18.71 -5.49
C LYS A 138 20.41 -17.45 -4.82
N LYS A 139 21.71 -17.20 -4.98
CA LYS A 139 22.44 -16.08 -4.34
C LYS A 139 21.87 -14.70 -4.67
N ASP A 140 21.44 -14.50 -5.91
CA ASP A 140 21.00 -13.18 -6.41
C ASP A 140 19.50 -12.92 -6.20
N HIS A 141 18.78 -13.87 -5.58
CA HIS A 141 17.33 -13.83 -5.42
C HIS A 141 16.91 -14.31 -4.02
N SER A 142 17.46 -13.71 -2.97
CA SER A 142 16.95 -13.94 -1.61
C SER A 142 15.58 -13.27 -1.47
N LEU A 143 14.56 -14.06 -1.12
CA LEU A 143 13.26 -13.55 -0.68
C LEU A 143 13.44 -12.57 0.48
N SER A 144 12.47 -11.69 0.71
CA SER A 144 12.44 -10.97 1.97
C SER A 144 12.24 -11.97 3.12
N PHE A 145 12.88 -11.78 4.26
CA PHE A 145 12.65 -12.66 5.40
C PHE A 145 11.18 -12.64 5.88
N ASN A 146 10.46 -11.54 5.61
CA ASN A 146 9.00 -11.45 5.81
C ASN A 146 8.22 -12.51 5.03
N GLU A 147 8.62 -12.82 3.80
CA GLU A 147 7.99 -13.88 3.00
C GLU A 147 8.23 -15.27 3.62
N ILE A 148 9.40 -15.50 4.23
CA ILE A 148 9.66 -16.72 5.00
C ILE A 148 8.76 -16.79 6.23
N LEU A 149 8.63 -15.70 6.97
CA LEU A 149 7.77 -15.64 8.15
C LEU A 149 6.29 -15.89 7.79
N ASN A 150 5.81 -15.40 6.64
CA ASN A 150 4.46 -15.69 6.15
C ASN A 150 4.21 -17.18 5.90
N ARG A 151 5.24 -17.94 5.52
CA ARG A 151 5.12 -19.40 5.33
C ARG A 151 4.95 -20.16 6.64
N LEU A 152 5.46 -19.61 7.75
CA LEU A 152 5.41 -20.23 9.07
C LEU A 152 4.05 -20.10 9.74
N ILE A 153 3.24 -19.11 9.34
CA ILE A 153 1.87 -18.92 9.83
C ILE A 153 1.02 -20.08 9.30
N GLU A 154 0.34 -20.81 10.18
CA GLU A 154 -0.62 -21.84 9.76
C GLU A 154 -1.70 -21.21 8.87
N GLY A 155 -2.06 -21.88 7.77
CA GLY A 155 -2.98 -21.32 6.75
C GLY A 155 -4.37 -20.97 7.27
N ASP A 156 -4.71 -21.44 8.47
CA ASP A 156 -6.01 -21.27 9.13
C ASP A 156 -5.91 -20.66 10.56
N GLN A 157 -4.73 -20.19 10.98
CA GLN A 157 -4.58 -19.43 12.26
C GLN A 157 -4.59 -17.91 12.08
N SER A 158 -5.24 -17.41 11.03
CA SER A 158 -6.07 -16.23 11.31
C SER A 158 -7.23 -16.73 12.16
N THR A 159 -7.11 -16.71 13.49
CA THR A 159 -8.28 -16.71 14.40
C THR A 159 -9.10 -15.42 14.25
N TYR A 160 -9.15 -14.86 13.05
CA TYR A 160 -10.25 -14.02 12.64
C TYR A 160 -11.22 -14.93 11.89
N LEU A 161 -12.12 -15.52 12.67
CA LEU A 161 -13.52 -15.38 12.27
C LEU A 161 -13.70 -13.90 11.94
N ILE A 162 -13.93 -13.60 10.66
CA ILE A 162 -14.67 -12.40 10.31
C ILE A 162 -16.00 -12.62 11.03
N ASP A 163 -16.20 -11.94 12.15
CA ASP A 163 -17.19 -12.19 13.22
C ASP A 163 -16.77 -13.11 14.38
N GLU A 164 -15.85 -12.64 15.22
CA GLU A 164 -16.02 -12.75 16.69
C GLU A 164 -15.22 -11.69 17.47
N SER A 165 -15.12 -10.46 16.97
CA SER A 165 -14.78 -9.29 17.81
C SER A 165 -16.00 -8.79 18.59
N LYS A 166 -16.67 -9.70 19.29
CA LYS A 166 -17.47 -9.32 20.46
C LYS A 166 -16.55 -9.48 21.67
N GLU A 167 -16.35 -8.38 22.37
CA GLU A 167 -15.56 -8.31 23.61
C GLU A 167 -14.04 -8.23 23.42
N LEU A 168 -13.56 -7.08 22.95
CA LEU A 168 -12.79 -6.17 23.80
C LEU A 168 -12.40 -4.94 22.98
N LEU A 169 -12.73 -3.77 23.52
CA LEU A 169 -12.40 -2.42 23.06
C LEU A 169 -13.33 -1.78 22.03
N SER A 170 -14.43 -1.26 22.54
CA SER A 170 -14.78 0.13 22.31
C SER A 170 -15.77 0.55 23.37
N THR A 171 -15.29 1.30 24.37
CA THR A 171 -16.09 2.27 25.11
C THR A 171 -17.12 2.89 24.16
N THR A 172 -18.37 3.06 24.58
CA THR A 172 -19.48 3.59 23.77
C THR A 172 -19.05 4.77 22.87
N ASP A 173 -18.11 5.58 23.37
CA ASP A 173 -17.46 6.67 22.67
C ASP A 173 -16.74 6.30 21.35
N LYS A 174 -16.03 5.16 21.24
CA LYS A 174 -15.23 4.83 20.05
C LYS A 174 -16.07 4.39 18.84
N LYS A 175 -17.10 3.55 19.06
CA LYS A 175 -18.07 3.19 18.01
C LYS A 175 -18.87 4.40 17.54
N ASP A 176 -19.23 5.30 18.45
CA ASP A 176 -19.91 6.55 18.11
C ASP A 176 -19.01 7.50 17.31
N ILE A 177 -17.72 7.60 17.66
CA ILE A 177 -16.70 8.36 16.91
C ILE A 177 -16.51 7.78 15.49
N GLU A 178 -16.42 6.45 15.36
CA GLU A 178 -16.30 5.79 14.06
C GLU A 178 -17.54 6.02 13.19
N GLN A 179 -18.75 5.88 13.74
CA GLN A 179 -19.99 6.14 13.01
C GLN A 179 -20.12 7.61 12.60
N LYS A 180 -19.74 8.55 13.46
CA LYS A 180 -19.72 9.99 13.14
C LYS A 180 -18.72 10.31 12.03
N THR A 181 -17.52 9.72 12.07
CA THR A 181 -16.52 9.87 11.01
C THR A 181 -17.01 9.32 9.68
N ILE A 182 -17.63 8.14 9.68
CA ILE A 182 -18.20 7.53 8.47
C ILE A 182 -19.33 8.41 7.90
N SER A 183 -20.21 8.93 8.76
CA SER A 183 -21.28 9.85 8.33
C SER A 183 -20.70 11.10 7.70
N LEU A 184 -19.74 11.75 8.36
CA LEU A 184 -19.08 12.94 7.86
C LEU A 184 -18.49 12.71 6.45
N PHE A 185 -17.80 11.59 6.21
CA PHE A 185 -17.23 11.31 4.90
C PHE A 185 -18.29 11.06 3.82
N LYS A 186 -19.42 10.45 4.18
CA LYS A 186 -20.56 10.31 3.26
C LYS A 186 -21.15 11.67 2.90
N ASP A 187 -21.33 12.54 3.90
CA ASP A 187 -21.90 13.87 3.73
C ASP A 187 -20.98 14.76 2.87
N LEU A 188 -19.67 14.73 3.11
CA LEU A 188 -18.68 15.42 2.28
C LEU A 188 -18.71 14.96 0.82
N ARG A 189 -18.76 13.65 0.59
CA ARG A 189 -18.85 13.08 -0.78
C ARG A 189 -20.12 13.50 -1.47
N ALA A 190 -21.27 13.47 -0.78
CA ALA A 190 -22.55 13.89 -1.33
C ALA A 190 -22.53 15.37 -1.71
N TYR A 191 -22.06 16.23 -0.80
CA TYR A 191 -21.91 17.66 -1.03
C TYR A 191 -21.03 17.98 -2.24
N LEU A 192 -19.86 17.35 -2.37
CA LEU A 192 -18.96 17.60 -3.51
C LEU A 192 -19.54 17.14 -4.85
N ARG A 193 -20.28 16.02 -4.85
CA ARG A 193 -21.00 15.55 -6.06
C ARG A 193 -22.13 16.48 -6.45
N GLU A 194 -22.86 17.04 -5.48
CA GLU A 194 -23.90 18.05 -5.72
C GLU A 194 -23.29 19.34 -6.32
N LYS A 195 -22.09 19.71 -5.87
CA LYS A 195 -21.27 20.78 -6.46
C LYS A 195 -20.67 20.39 -7.84
N GLY A 196 -20.96 19.21 -8.38
CA GLY A 196 -20.54 18.79 -9.71
C GLY A 196 -19.11 18.22 -9.79
N PHE A 197 -18.46 17.96 -8.66
CA PHE A 197 -17.16 17.30 -8.67
C PHE A 197 -17.28 15.79 -8.93
N VAL A 198 -16.33 15.25 -9.69
CA VAL A 198 -16.19 13.82 -9.95
C VAL A 198 -15.18 13.23 -8.97
N GLU A 199 -15.57 12.17 -8.26
CA GLU A 199 -14.66 11.45 -7.35
C GLU A 199 -13.65 10.64 -8.16
N VAL A 200 -12.37 10.77 -7.81
CA VAL A 200 -11.26 10.04 -8.42
C VAL A 200 -10.40 9.36 -7.37
N ASN A 201 -9.60 8.38 -7.80
CA ASN A 201 -8.62 7.72 -6.95
C ASN A 201 -7.31 7.61 -7.71
N THR A 202 -6.29 8.28 -7.21
CA THR A 202 -4.98 8.32 -7.87
C THR A 202 -3.94 7.51 -7.09
N PRO A 203 -2.88 7.00 -7.75
CA PRO A 203 -1.84 6.22 -7.09
C PRO A 203 -1.26 6.92 -5.86
N LYS A 204 -0.92 6.14 -4.83
CA LYS A 204 -0.30 6.66 -3.59
C LYS A 204 1.17 7.04 -3.79
N THR A 205 1.78 6.57 -4.88
CA THR A 205 3.15 6.84 -5.27
C THR A 205 3.21 7.96 -6.30
N VAL A 206 4.21 8.82 -6.18
CA VAL A 206 4.55 9.86 -7.15
C VAL A 206 6.05 9.82 -7.44
N ARG A 207 6.48 10.38 -8.57
CA ARG A 207 7.91 10.53 -8.81
C ARG A 207 8.52 11.51 -7.81
N VAL A 208 9.75 11.26 -7.38
CA VAL A 208 10.47 12.08 -6.39
C VAL A 208 10.58 13.52 -6.84
N ASP A 209 10.92 13.76 -8.11
CA ASP A 209 10.97 15.10 -8.70
C ASP A 209 9.60 15.79 -8.67
N LYS A 210 8.50 15.03 -8.71
CA LYS A 210 7.14 15.55 -8.76
C LYS A 210 6.49 15.73 -7.37
N ASN A 211 7.14 15.31 -6.29
CA ASN A 211 6.63 15.56 -4.95
C ASN A 211 6.96 17.01 -4.56
N LEU A 212 5.95 17.78 -4.14
CA LEU A 212 6.21 19.17 -3.75
C LEU A 212 6.99 19.16 -2.40
N GLY A 213 6.67 18.30 -1.44
CA GLY A 213 7.39 18.26 -0.15
C GLY A 213 8.79 17.61 -0.21
N PRO A 214 9.68 17.89 0.76
CA PRO A 214 10.88 17.09 0.97
C PRO A 214 10.47 15.62 1.13
N THR A 215 11.16 14.75 0.42
CA THR A 215 10.81 13.34 0.33
C THR A 215 11.06 12.65 1.66
N ALA A 216 10.01 12.41 2.45
CA ALA A 216 10.13 11.73 3.74
C ALA A 216 10.34 10.21 3.58
N PHE A 217 9.95 9.63 2.44
CA PHE A 217 9.94 8.19 2.22
C PHE A 217 10.43 7.83 0.81
N LEU A 218 11.60 7.20 0.70
CA LEU A 218 12.11 6.63 -0.54
C LEU A 218 11.91 5.11 -0.55
N PHE A 219 11.55 4.55 -1.70
CA PHE A 219 11.49 3.10 -1.85
C PHE A 219 12.89 2.54 -2.05
N GLU A 220 13.23 1.49 -1.30
CA GLU A 220 14.55 0.82 -1.37
C GLU A 220 14.91 0.34 -2.79
N TYR A 221 13.91 -0.12 -3.55
CA TYR A 221 14.09 -0.67 -4.90
C TYR A 221 13.68 0.29 -6.02
N SER A 222 13.31 1.54 -5.69
CA SER A 222 12.93 2.55 -6.70
C SER A 222 13.26 3.95 -6.19
N THR A 223 14.44 4.46 -6.57
CA THR A 223 14.92 5.79 -6.18
C THR A 223 14.14 6.93 -6.86
N ASP A 224 13.38 6.63 -7.90
CA ASP A 224 12.60 7.62 -8.65
C ASP A 224 11.19 7.81 -8.10
N LEU A 225 10.73 6.97 -7.17
CA LEU A 225 9.39 7.02 -6.61
C LEU A 225 9.41 7.30 -5.10
N THR A 226 8.36 7.97 -4.63
CA THR A 226 8.08 8.26 -3.23
C THR A 226 6.60 8.09 -2.94
N LEU A 227 6.26 7.93 -1.66
CA LEU A 227 4.91 8.16 -1.18
C LEU A 227 4.58 9.66 -1.29
N ARG A 228 3.36 9.97 -1.73
CA ARG A 228 2.91 11.36 -1.87
C ARG A 228 2.47 11.93 -0.53
N ASP A 229 2.83 13.17 -0.21
CA ASP A 229 2.32 13.83 1.01
C ASP A 229 1.16 14.79 0.72
N GLN A 230 0.75 14.86 -0.55
CA GLN A 230 -0.28 15.75 -1.04
C GLN A 230 -0.98 15.20 -2.28
N LEU A 231 -2.18 15.69 -2.52
CA LEU A 231 -3.05 15.35 -3.64
C LEU A 231 -2.93 16.33 -4.81
N HIS A 232 -2.42 17.55 -4.58
CA HIS A 232 -2.32 18.59 -5.59
C HIS A 232 -1.71 18.07 -6.90
N TYR A 233 -0.51 17.50 -6.84
CA TYR A 233 0.17 17.01 -8.03
C TYR A 233 -0.58 15.83 -8.68
N SER A 234 -1.07 14.89 -7.88
CA SER A 234 -1.78 13.72 -8.39
C SER A 234 -3.06 14.08 -9.14
N LEU A 235 -3.83 15.04 -8.63
CA LEU A 235 -5.05 15.52 -9.27
C LEU A 235 -4.77 16.36 -10.52
N VAL A 236 -3.76 17.24 -10.45
CA VAL A 236 -3.41 18.12 -11.56
C VAL A 236 -2.80 17.33 -12.72
N GLU A 237 -1.79 16.51 -12.45
CA GLU A 237 -1.02 15.82 -13.48
C GLU A 237 -1.59 14.46 -13.84
N GLY A 238 -1.88 13.65 -12.81
CA GLY A 238 -2.38 12.28 -13.00
C GLY A 238 -3.85 12.19 -13.39
N VAL A 239 -4.59 13.31 -13.44
CA VAL A 239 -6.00 13.30 -13.83
C VAL A 239 -6.31 14.41 -14.84
N LEU A 240 -6.19 15.67 -14.43
CA LEU A 240 -6.69 16.79 -15.24
C LEU A 240 -5.85 17.03 -16.50
N LEU A 241 -4.53 17.08 -16.38
CA LEU A 241 -3.63 17.25 -17.53
C LEU A 241 -3.62 16.02 -18.43
N GLU A 242 -3.65 14.80 -17.87
CA GLU A 242 -3.76 13.57 -18.66
C GLU A 242 -5.07 13.56 -19.48
N SER A 243 -6.19 13.96 -18.87
CA SER A 243 -7.49 14.08 -19.55
C SER A 243 -7.46 15.15 -20.64
N LEU A 244 -6.88 16.32 -20.37
CA LEU A 244 -6.70 17.39 -21.36
C LEU A 244 -5.84 16.94 -22.54
N ASN A 245 -4.73 16.24 -22.27
CA ASN A 245 -3.82 15.74 -23.30
C ASN A 245 -4.44 14.63 -24.16
N SER A 246 -5.40 13.90 -23.59
CA SER A 246 -6.16 12.87 -24.28
C SER A 246 -7.42 13.39 -24.97
N SER A 247 -7.60 14.72 -25.05
CA SER A 247 -8.80 15.38 -25.60
C SER A 247 -10.12 14.89 -24.97
N ARG A 248 -10.08 14.44 -23.71
CA ARG A 248 -11.26 14.01 -22.97
C ARG A 248 -11.96 15.22 -22.36
N LYS A 249 -13.28 15.11 -22.19
CA LYS A 249 -14.04 16.11 -21.44
C LYS A 249 -13.54 16.15 -20.00
N THR A 250 -13.24 17.34 -19.52
CA THR A 250 -12.71 17.56 -18.18
C THR A 250 -13.78 18.06 -17.25
N TYR A 251 -13.77 17.57 -16.02
CA TYR A 251 -14.67 17.97 -14.95
C TYR A 251 -13.84 18.41 -13.74
N PRO A 252 -14.39 19.22 -12.83
CA PRO A 252 -13.79 19.39 -11.52
C PRO A 252 -13.74 18.03 -10.81
N VAL A 253 -12.63 17.73 -10.14
CA VAL A 253 -12.37 16.42 -9.52
C VAL A 253 -12.08 16.56 -8.05
N PHE A 254 -12.42 15.54 -7.28
CA PHE A 254 -12.03 15.46 -5.87
C PHE A 254 -11.53 14.06 -5.50
N GLU A 255 -10.67 13.98 -4.50
CA GLU A 255 -10.22 12.73 -3.89
C GLU A 255 -10.19 12.88 -2.36
N LEU A 256 -10.78 11.90 -1.67
CA LEU A 256 -10.62 11.71 -0.23
C LEU A 256 -9.70 10.51 0.00
N SER A 257 -8.51 10.75 0.53
CA SER A 257 -7.44 9.75 0.62
C SER A 257 -6.88 9.64 2.04
N PHE A 258 -6.80 8.43 2.57
CA PHE A 258 -5.99 8.17 3.75
C PHE A 258 -4.52 7.98 3.36
N CYS A 259 -3.62 8.63 4.10
CA CYS A 259 -2.18 8.53 3.97
C CYS A 259 -1.62 7.85 5.22
N PRO A 260 -1.42 6.51 5.21
CA PRO A 260 -0.96 5.77 6.39
C PRO A 260 0.37 6.27 6.96
N TRP A 261 1.31 6.66 6.10
CA TRP A 261 2.65 7.11 6.48
C TRP A 261 2.67 8.43 7.25
N SER A 262 1.67 9.29 7.06
CA SER A 262 1.51 10.54 7.82
C SER A 262 0.34 10.48 8.81
N SER A 263 -0.38 9.36 8.87
CA SER A 263 -1.59 9.17 9.69
C SER A 263 -2.63 10.29 9.52
N LYS A 264 -2.80 10.76 8.29
CA LYS A 264 -3.70 11.87 7.93
C LYS A 264 -4.68 11.45 6.84
N TRP A 265 -5.88 12.01 6.91
CA TRP A 265 -6.79 12.03 5.77
C TRP A 265 -6.56 13.32 4.99
N LEU A 266 -6.54 13.22 3.66
CA LEU A 266 -6.41 14.35 2.76
C LEU A 266 -7.68 14.45 1.92
N LEU A 267 -8.24 15.65 1.83
CA LEU A 267 -9.31 15.99 0.90
C LEU A 267 -8.73 16.93 -0.16
N GLY A 268 -8.59 16.45 -1.38
CA GLY A 268 -8.05 17.20 -2.52
C GLY A 268 -9.15 17.52 -3.51
N LEU A 269 -9.15 18.75 -4.03
CA LEU A 269 -10.04 19.20 -5.09
C LEU A 269 -9.17 19.85 -6.18
N ALA A 270 -9.59 19.73 -7.45
CA ALA A 270 -8.96 20.43 -8.55
C ALA A 270 -9.95 20.74 -9.67
N SER A 271 -9.76 21.89 -10.32
CA SER A 271 -10.59 22.32 -11.45
C SER A 271 -9.74 23.02 -12.51
N ILE A 272 -10.06 22.78 -13.78
CA ILE A 272 -9.48 23.53 -14.90
C ILE A 272 -10.33 24.79 -15.08
N VAL A 273 -9.68 25.93 -15.25
CA VAL A 273 -10.33 27.22 -15.38
C VAL A 273 -9.95 27.81 -16.75
N PRO A 274 -10.93 28.10 -17.62
CA PRO A 274 -10.67 28.89 -18.81
C PRO A 274 -10.21 30.31 -18.43
N LEU A 275 -9.14 30.80 -19.06
CA LEU A 275 -8.78 32.21 -18.96
C LEU A 275 -9.80 33.04 -19.76
N LYS A 276 -10.09 34.28 -19.29
CA LYS A 276 -10.92 35.23 -20.04
C LYS A 276 -10.39 35.25 -21.49
N ASP A 277 -11.27 34.98 -22.46
CA ASP A 277 -11.04 34.83 -23.91
C ASP A 277 -11.03 33.39 -24.49
N SER A 278 -11.43 32.36 -23.73
CA SER A 278 -11.74 31.04 -24.33
C SER A 278 -13.24 30.82 -24.44
N GLU A 279 -13.70 30.24 -25.55
CA GLU A 279 -15.11 29.87 -25.76
C GLU A 279 -15.61 28.97 -24.62
N ASP A 280 -16.77 29.33 -24.09
CA ASP A 280 -17.37 28.75 -22.89
C ASP A 280 -18.06 27.42 -23.23
N ASP A 281 -17.44 26.30 -22.86
CA ASP A 281 -17.89 24.93 -23.18
C ASP A 281 -19.08 24.43 -22.31
N GLY A 282 -19.72 25.33 -21.54
CA GLY A 282 -20.89 24.99 -20.72
C GLY A 282 -20.62 24.00 -19.57
N ALA A 283 -19.36 23.85 -19.16
CA ALA A 283 -18.95 23.01 -18.04
C ALA A 283 -18.79 23.82 -16.75
N LEU A 284 -19.18 23.23 -15.62
CA LEU A 284 -18.99 23.82 -14.29
C LEU A 284 -17.51 23.83 -13.95
N PHE A 285 -16.91 25.02 -13.86
CA PHE A 285 -15.52 25.22 -13.47
C PHE A 285 -15.43 26.05 -12.19
N TYR A 286 -14.48 25.71 -11.33
CA TYR A 286 -14.25 26.43 -10.08
C TYR A 286 -12.93 27.19 -10.18
N ASN A 287 -13.04 28.50 -10.37
CA ASN A 287 -11.90 29.41 -10.29
C ASN A 287 -11.41 29.57 -8.84
N LEU A 288 -10.36 30.39 -8.64
CA LEU A 288 -9.80 30.64 -7.31
C LEU A 288 -10.86 31.05 -6.28
N GLU A 289 -11.71 32.01 -6.61
CA GLU A 289 -12.75 32.50 -5.69
C GLU A 289 -13.80 31.41 -5.41
N GLY A 290 -14.19 30.63 -6.43
CA GLY A 290 -15.08 29.48 -6.24
C GLY A 290 -14.51 28.42 -5.30
N LEU A 291 -13.23 28.08 -5.42
CA LEU A 291 -12.57 27.15 -4.50
C LEU A 291 -12.33 27.76 -3.10
N LYS A 292 -12.12 29.07 -2.98
CA LYS A 292 -12.08 29.75 -1.67
C LYS A 292 -13.43 29.64 -0.96
N GLU A 293 -14.55 29.88 -1.64
CA GLU A 293 -15.88 29.72 -1.03
C GLU A 293 -16.16 28.26 -0.62
N ILE A 294 -15.84 27.29 -1.48
CA ILE A 294 -15.92 25.87 -1.11
C ILE A 294 -15.04 25.57 0.12
N SER A 295 -13.83 26.12 0.19
CA SER A 295 -12.95 25.90 1.33
C SER A 295 -13.53 26.44 2.64
N LYS A 296 -14.23 27.59 2.61
CA LYS A 296 -14.95 28.12 3.77
C LYS A 296 -16.09 27.21 4.19
N GLU A 297 -16.93 26.77 3.24
CA GLU A 297 -18.04 25.84 3.50
C GLU A 297 -17.54 24.51 4.11
N LEU A 298 -16.47 23.94 3.56
CA LEU A 298 -15.84 22.73 4.07
C LEU A 298 -15.24 22.94 5.48
N CYS A 299 -14.51 24.03 5.71
CA CYS A 299 -13.91 24.32 7.00
C CYS A 299 -14.95 24.60 8.10
N ARG A 300 -16.07 25.26 7.78
CA ARG A 300 -17.20 25.38 8.73
C ARG A 300 -17.74 24.00 9.12
N THR A 301 -17.86 23.10 8.16
CA THR A 301 -18.35 21.74 8.41
C THR A 301 -17.36 20.94 9.26
N LEU A 302 -16.07 21.04 8.96
CA LEU A 302 -15.00 20.22 9.58
C LEU A 302 -14.52 20.78 10.92
N PHE A 303 -14.38 22.10 11.03
CA PHE A 303 -13.70 22.81 12.12
C PHE A 303 -14.59 23.87 12.82
N ASP A 304 -15.84 24.04 12.39
CA ASP A 304 -16.77 25.05 12.92
C ASP A 304 -16.30 26.51 12.76
N LYS A 305 -15.36 26.74 11.83
CA LYS A 305 -14.71 28.03 11.61
C LYS A 305 -14.42 28.29 10.15
N ASP A 306 -14.42 29.57 9.80
CA ASP A 306 -13.88 30.02 8.52
C ASP A 306 -12.35 29.99 8.55
N PRO A 307 -11.70 29.52 7.47
CA PRO A 307 -10.27 29.58 7.37
C PRO A 307 -9.84 31.00 7.02
N GLU A 308 -8.76 31.47 7.64
CA GLU A 308 -7.99 32.59 7.11
C GLU A 308 -7.18 32.11 5.90
N ILE A 309 -7.28 32.83 4.79
CA ILE A 309 -6.59 32.47 3.53
C ILE A 309 -5.48 33.48 3.30
N ARG A 310 -4.23 33.07 3.54
CA ARG A 310 -3.05 33.93 3.37
C ARG A 310 -2.33 33.61 2.06
N GLU A 311 -2.14 34.61 1.21
CA GLU A 311 -1.30 34.46 0.02
C GLU A 311 0.17 34.38 0.44
N LEU A 312 0.87 33.35 -0.03
CA LEU A 312 2.30 33.21 0.16
C LEU A 312 3.02 33.92 -0.99
N GLY A 313 3.87 34.89 -0.64
CA GLY A 313 4.66 35.64 -1.64
C GLY A 313 5.65 34.76 -2.43
N GLU A 314 6.19 35.32 -3.51
CA GLU A 314 7.07 34.62 -4.46
C GLU A 314 8.32 33.97 -3.83
N LYS A 315 8.77 34.46 -2.67
CA LYS A 315 10.03 34.07 -2.01
C LYS A 315 9.96 32.82 -1.14
N THR A 316 8.78 32.23 -0.91
CA THR A 316 8.59 31.02 -0.08
C THR A 316 8.33 29.75 -0.88
N ARG A 317 8.60 29.76 -2.20
CA ARG A 317 8.40 28.61 -3.08
C ARG A 317 9.47 27.53 -2.86
N TYR A 318 9.20 26.58 -1.98
CA TYR A 318 10.00 25.35 -1.79
C TYR A 318 9.74 24.28 -2.88
N TYR A 319 9.17 24.66 -4.01
CA TYR A 319 8.66 23.73 -5.01
C TYR A 319 9.26 24.00 -6.40
N PRO A 320 10.42 23.40 -6.72
CA PRO A 320 11.13 23.63 -7.99
C PRO A 320 10.27 23.38 -9.24
N ASN A 321 9.24 22.51 -9.14
CA ASN A 321 8.36 22.10 -10.24
C ASN A 321 6.99 22.78 -10.25
N VAL A 322 6.81 23.79 -9.41
CA VAL A 322 5.61 24.64 -9.30
C VAL A 322 5.93 26.05 -9.84
N LEU A 323 6.89 26.12 -10.78
CA LEU A 323 7.16 27.33 -11.54
C LEU A 323 5.83 27.87 -12.11
N GLY A 324 5.49 29.10 -11.72
CA GLY A 324 4.29 29.80 -12.17
C GLY A 324 3.07 29.74 -11.24
N ALA A 325 3.13 29.06 -10.08
CA ALA A 325 1.97 29.01 -9.19
C ALA A 325 1.94 30.05 -8.07
N ASN A 326 0.79 30.73 -7.96
CA ASN A 326 0.43 31.43 -6.74
C ASN A 326 -0.11 30.41 -5.73
N SER A 327 0.35 30.53 -4.49
CA SER A 327 0.01 29.61 -3.41
C SER A 327 -0.66 30.36 -2.27
N HIS A 328 -1.72 29.79 -1.74
CA HIS A 328 -2.39 30.31 -0.56
C HIS A 328 -2.38 29.25 0.53
N GLN A 329 -2.11 29.65 1.77
CA GLN A 329 -2.27 28.82 2.95
C GLN A 329 -3.66 29.03 3.55
N LEU A 330 -4.24 27.95 4.07
CA LEU A 330 -5.49 27.96 4.81
C LEU A 330 -5.18 27.72 6.28
N LEU A 331 -5.56 28.68 7.12
CA LEU A 331 -5.30 28.66 8.56
C LEU A 331 -6.62 28.65 9.33
N VAL A 332 -6.72 27.77 10.33
CA VAL A 332 -7.78 27.81 11.34
C VAL A 332 -7.10 27.88 12.70
N ASP A 333 -7.39 28.92 13.48
CA ASP A 333 -6.74 29.19 14.77
C ASP A 333 -5.20 29.15 14.69
N ASP A 334 -4.64 29.85 13.69
CA ASP A 334 -3.20 29.89 13.36
C ASP A 334 -2.56 28.53 13.02
N ARG A 335 -3.36 27.46 12.82
CA ARG A 335 -2.89 26.15 12.36
C ARG A 335 -3.14 25.97 10.87
N GLU A 336 -2.12 25.55 10.14
CA GLU A 336 -2.26 25.18 8.72
C GLU A 336 -3.13 23.94 8.57
N VAL A 337 -4.30 24.13 7.98
CA VAL A 337 -5.26 23.06 7.68
C VAL A 337 -5.26 22.69 6.21
N GLY A 338 -4.56 23.44 5.35
CA GLY A 338 -4.56 23.18 3.92
C GLY A 338 -3.89 24.25 3.07
N SER A 339 -3.95 24.04 1.76
CA SER A 339 -3.34 24.91 0.76
C SER A 339 -4.18 25.00 -0.52
N ILE A 340 -4.07 26.12 -1.22
CA ILE A 340 -4.55 26.30 -2.60
C ILE A 340 -3.37 26.63 -3.50
N PHE A 341 -3.28 25.95 -4.65
CA PHE A 341 -2.31 26.23 -5.70
C PHE A 341 -3.00 26.58 -7.01
N ILE A 342 -2.42 27.53 -7.74
CA ILE A 342 -2.86 27.95 -9.08
C ILE A 342 -1.79 27.57 -10.09
N PHE A 343 -1.95 26.50 -10.83
CA PHE A 343 -0.97 26.03 -11.81
C PHE A 343 -1.13 26.76 -13.16
N ARG A 344 -0.10 27.52 -13.52
CA ARG A 344 0.07 28.16 -14.84
C ARG A 344 1.37 27.69 -15.47
N ARG A 345 1.30 26.58 -16.20
CA ARG A 345 2.41 26.01 -16.98
C ARG A 345 2.31 26.48 -18.42
N GLU A 346 3.43 26.53 -19.16
CA GLU A 346 3.44 26.90 -20.59
C GLU A 346 2.39 26.12 -21.40
N ASN A 347 2.26 24.80 -21.18
CA ASN A 347 1.28 23.95 -21.86
C ASN A 347 -0.18 24.34 -21.58
N LEU A 348 -0.45 24.91 -20.40
CA LEU A 348 -1.77 25.42 -20.00
C LEU A 348 -2.01 26.83 -20.56
N GLU A 349 -0.97 27.68 -20.57
CA GLU A 349 -1.01 29.03 -21.14
C GLU A 349 -1.30 29.01 -22.65
N VAL A 350 -0.65 28.11 -23.40
CA VAL A 350 -0.92 27.90 -24.83
C VAL A 350 -2.39 27.52 -25.08
N ARG A 351 -3.00 26.82 -24.12
CA ARG A 351 -4.40 26.39 -24.15
C ARG A 351 -5.36 27.41 -23.53
N LYS A 352 -4.87 28.59 -23.13
CA LYS A 352 -5.61 29.64 -22.40
C LYS A 352 -6.36 29.08 -21.18
N LYS A 353 -5.73 28.17 -20.44
CA LYS A 353 -6.31 27.53 -19.25
C LYS A 353 -5.37 27.67 -18.07
N GLU A 354 -5.91 27.61 -16.87
CA GLU A 354 -5.16 27.39 -15.63
C GLU A 354 -5.79 26.22 -14.86
N ILE A 355 -5.08 25.66 -13.89
CA ILE A 355 -5.66 24.66 -12.98
C ILE A 355 -5.57 25.19 -11.56
N VAL A 356 -6.68 25.23 -10.85
CA VAL A 356 -6.70 25.58 -9.43
C VAL A 356 -6.93 24.31 -8.63
N SER A 357 -6.15 24.10 -7.58
CA SER A 357 -6.27 22.95 -6.70
C SER A 357 -6.29 23.37 -5.25
N LEU A 358 -7.18 22.77 -4.48
CA LEU A 358 -7.34 22.92 -3.03
C LEU A 358 -7.00 21.59 -2.36
N GLN A 359 -6.33 21.65 -1.22
CA GLN A 359 -6.14 20.50 -0.33
C GLN A 359 -6.46 20.89 1.10
N LEU A 360 -7.18 20.03 1.80
CA LEU A 360 -7.37 20.09 3.24
C LEU A 360 -6.75 18.85 3.91
N SER A 361 -6.07 19.07 5.03
CA SER A 361 -5.52 18.05 5.90
C SER A 361 -6.49 17.80 7.07
N LEU A 362 -7.03 16.60 7.11
CA LEU A 362 -7.92 16.13 8.16
C LEU A 362 -7.07 15.31 9.16
N SER A 363 -6.40 16.02 10.07
CA SER A 363 -5.70 15.42 11.24
C SER A 363 -6.55 15.56 12.51
N ARG A 364 -6.24 14.79 13.57
CA ARG A 364 -6.95 14.80 14.88
C ARG A 364 -7.42 16.21 15.27
N GLY A 365 -8.73 16.36 15.51
CA GLY A 365 -9.34 17.63 15.93
C GLY A 365 -10.44 18.19 15.00
N PHE A 366 -10.92 17.45 14.00
CA PHE A 366 -12.14 17.79 13.27
C PHE A 366 -13.37 17.13 13.93
N LYS A 367 -14.58 17.68 13.72
CA LYS A 367 -15.82 17.12 14.29
C LYS A 367 -15.92 15.61 13.96
N GLY A 368 -15.84 14.76 14.98
CA GLY A 368 -15.99 13.30 14.83
C GLY A 368 -14.74 12.45 15.06
N THR A 369 -13.57 13.04 15.36
CA THR A 369 -12.41 12.35 15.97
C THR A 369 -12.20 12.81 17.40
#